data_AF-A0A8X6PI00-F1
#
_entry.id   AF-A0A8X6PI00-F1
#
_cell.length_a   1.000
_cell.length_b   1.000
_cell.length_c   1.000
_cell.angle_alpha   90.00
_cell.angle_beta   90.00
_cell.angle_gamma   90.00
#
_symmetry.space_group_name_H-M   'P 1'
#
loop_
_entity.id
_entity.type
_entity.pdbx_description
1 polymer ?
#
loop_
_entity_poly.entity_id
_entity_poly.type
_entity_poly.pdbx_seq_one_letter_code
_entity_poly.pdbx_strand_id
1 'polypeptide(L)'
;MKGDSENGCFIEEESSDEEFSSSENETDDDCLDSARDWCQIDITFTQPTHSQFPFTRNPGIRVCLGDSGDSIEYFKMFFDDEMFLFIVRQMD
;
A
#
# COMPACT_ATOMS: atom_id res chain seq x y z
N MET A 1 -22.32 27.67 25.12
CA MET A 1 -21.22 27.14 24.28
C MET A 1 -21.58 25.71 23.95
N LYS A 2 -22.05 25.46 22.71
CA LYS A 2 -21.36 24.66 21.67
C LYS A 2 -21.09 23.23 22.17
N GLY A 3 -21.67 22.14 21.65
CA GLY A 3 -22.46 21.92 20.44
C GLY A 3 -22.19 20.47 20.04
N ASP A 4 -23.19 19.59 20.12
CA ASP A 4 -23.05 18.19 19.73
C ASP A 4 -23.52 18.05 18.28
N SER A 5 -22.56 18.03 17.38
CA SER A 5 -22.76 17.90 15.93
C SER A 5 -22.96 16.41 15.61
N GLU A 6 -24.18 16.04 15.23
CA GLU A 6 -24.47 14.77 14.57
C GLU A 6 -23.80 14.75 13.19
N ASN A 7 -22.59 14.21 13.11
CA ASN A 7 -21.94 13.99 11.83
C ASN A 7 -22.36 12.61 11.32
N GLY A 8 -23.49 12.58 10.62
CA GLY A 8 -23.90 11.44 9.79
C GLY A 8 -22.77 11.08 8.82
N CYS A 9 -22.36 9.81 8.86
CA CYS A 9 -21.45 9.24 7.88
C CYS A 9 -22.26 9.00 6.60
N PHE A 10 -22.34 10.02 5.74
CA PHE A 10 -22.83 9.84 4.38
C PHE A 10 -21.71 9.20 3.56
N ILE A 11 -21.80 7.89 3.38
CA ILE A 11 -21.02 7.17 2.38
C ILE A 11 -21.76 7.40 1.06
N GLU A 12 -21.28 8.34 0.26
CA GLU A 12 -21.70 8.44 -1.14
C GLU A 12 -21.03 7.29 -1.90
N GLU A 13 -21.84 6.31 -2.32
CA GLU A 13 -21.40 5.23 -3.21
C GLU A 13 -21.16 5.79 -4.61
N GLU A 14 -19.90 6.06 -4.93
CA GLU A 14 -19.43 6.26 -6.31
C GLU A 14 -19.18 4.87 -6.93
N SER A 15 -20.17 4.35 -7.65
CA SER A 15 -20.03 3.19 -8.54
C SER A 15 -19.35 3.64 -9.83
N SER A 16 -18.13 3.19 -10.09
CA SER A 16 -17.47 3.36 -11.39
C SER A 16 -16.99 2.01 -11.90
N ASP A 17 -17.77 1.44 -12.81
CA ASP A 17 -17.49 0.18 -13.51
C ASP A 17 -16.49 0.44 -14.66
N GLU A 18 -15.20 0.51 -14.35
CA GLU A 18 -14.15 0.45 -15.39
C GLU A 18 -13.75 -1.02 -15.63
N GLU A 19 -14.27 -1.60 -16.71
CA GLU A 19 -13.89 -2.94 -17.17
C GLU A 19 -12.42 -2.94 -17.64
N PHE A 20 -11.54 -3.50 -16.80
CA PHE A 20 -10.12 -3.70 -17.13
C PHE A 20 -9.97 -4.73 -18.26
N SER A 21 -9.87 -4.25 -19.51
CA SER A 21 -9.38 -5.07 -20.61
C SER A 21 -7.87 -5.24 -20.50
N SER A 22 -7.43 -6.38 -19.95
CA SER A 22 -6.03 -6.81 -19.98
C SER A 22 -5.66 -7.28 -21.39
N SER A 23 -4.77 -6.58 -22.07
CA SER A 23 -4.11 -7.09 -23.28
C SER A 23 -2.89 -7.91 -22.87
N GLU A 24 -3.09 -9.21 -22.69
CA GLU A 24 -2.00 -10.18 -22.49
C GLU A 24 -1.24 -10.38 -23.80
N ASN A 25 -0.10 -9.70 -23.93
CA ASN A 25 0.83 -9.84 -25.04
C ASN A 25 2.05 -10.63 -24.55
N GLU A 26 1.90 -11.95 -24.53
CA GLU A 26 2.95 -12.93 -24.20
C GLU A 26 4.01 -12.94 -25.32
N THR A 27 4.98 -12.04 -25.23
CA THR A 27 6.19 -12.13 -26.06
C THR A 27 7.32 -12.61 -25.17
N ASP A 28 7.41 -13.93 -25.01
CA ASP A 28 8.54 -14.63 -24.38
C ASP A 28 9.77 -14.48 -25.31
N ASP A 29 10.44 -13.33 -25.21
CA ASP A 29 11.82 -13.22 -25.64
C ASP A 29 12.70 -13.54 -24.42
N ASP A 30 13.00 -14.83 -24.22
CA ASP A 30 13.84 -15.38 -23.15
C ASP A 30 15.29 -14.85 -23.16
N CYS A 31 15.62 -13.96 -24.08
CA CYS A 31 16.94 -13.39 -24.24
C CYS A 31 17.18 -12.22 -23.24
N LEU A 32 17.63 -12.57 -22.03
CA LEU A 32 18.09 -11.60 -21.02
C LEU A 32 19.37 -10.83 -21.41
N ASP A 33 19.88 -11.01 -22.63
CA ASP A 33 21.06 -10.30 -23.12
C ASP A 33 20.87 -8.78 -23.07
N SER A 34 19.66 -8.30 -23.37
CA SER A 34 19.29 -6.88 -23.25
C SER A 34 19.31 -6.35 -21.81
N ALA A 35 19.08 -7.20 -20.80
CA ALA A 35 19.15 -6.81 -19.39
C ALA A 35 20.58 -6.54 -18.91
N ARG A 36 21.60 -6.86 -19.73
CA ARG A 36 23.02 -6.64 -19.44
C ARG A 36 23.60 -5.42 -20.13
N ASP A 37 22.78 -4.63 -20.83
CA ASP A 37 23.18 -3.39 -21.47
C ASP A 37 23.32 -2.25 -20.44
N TRP A 38 24.45 -2.24 -19.74
CA TRP A 38 24.80 -1.12 -18.85
C TRP A 38 25.22 0.09 -19.70
N CYS A 39 24.51 1.20 -19.58
CA CYS A 39 24.95 2.47 -20.15
C CYS A 39 25.89 3.21 -19.19
N GLN A 40 26.90 3.88 -19.73
CA GLN A 40 27.75 4.77 -18.95
C GLN A 40 26.94 6.01 -18.57
N ILE A 41 26.82 6.28 -17.28
CA ILE A 41 26.18 7.50 -16.78
C ILE A 41 27.16 8.66 -16.97
N ASP A 42 26.78 9.61 -17.82
CA ASP A 42 27.46 10.90 -17.89
C ASP A 42 26.98 11.78 -16.72
N ILE A 43 27.83 11.95 -15.71
CA ILE A 43 27.55 12.78 -14.53
C ILE A 43 27.39 14.27 -14.86
N THR A 44 27.76 14.69 -16.08
CA THR A 44 27.54 16.05 -16.57
C THR A 44 26.17 16.20 -17.26
N PHE A 45 25.53 15.08 -17.61
CA PHE A 45 24.20 15.03 -18.19
C PHE A 45 23.14 14.99 -17.08
N THR A 46 22.73 16.16 -16.62
CA THR A 46 21.62 16.33 -15.68
C THR A 46 20.27 16.30 -16.43
N GLN A 47 19.95 15.23 -17.16
CA GLN A 47 18.52 15.05 -17.48
C GLN A 47 17.81 14.64 -16.20
N PRO A 48 16.70 15.29 -15.84
CA PRO A 48 15.91 14.88 -14.70
C PRO A 48 15.40 13.47 -15.00
N THR A 49 15.89 12.49 -14.24
CA THR A 49 15.41 11.12 -14.27
C THR A 49 13.95 11.13 -13.82
N HIS A 50 13.03 11.12 -14.79
CA HIS A 50 11.61 10.90 -14.52
C HIS A 50 11.38 9.43 -14.18
N SER A 51 11.74 9.05 -12.96
CA SER A 51 11.01 8.00 -12.23
C SER A 51 10.88 8.44 -10.78
N GLN A 52 10.24 9.59 -10.59
CA GLN A 52 9.52 9.78 -9.35
C GLN A 52 8.37 8.79 -9.41
N PHE A 53 8.60 7.59 -8.84
CA PHE A 53 7.53 6.67 -8.54
C PHE A 53 6.41 7.51 -7.91
N PRO A 54 5.20 7.54 -8.47
CA PRO A 54 4.16 8.46 -8.05
C PRO A 54 3.56 7.94 -6.75
N PHE A 55 4.35 7.91 -5.67
CA PHE A 55 3.84 7.89 -4.32
C PHE A 55 3.28 9.28 -4.03
N THR A 56 2.22 9.65 -4.76
CA THR A 56 1.45 10.89 -4.56
C THR A 56 0.65 10.84 -3.25
N ARG A 57 0.64 9.69 -2.58
CA ARG A 57 -0.04 9.42 -1.33
C ARG A 57 0.97 8.80 -0.37
N ASN A 58 0.89 9.17 0.91
CA ASN A 58 1.58 8.44 1.97
C ASN A 58 1.05 7.00 1.99
N PRO A 59 1.83 5.99 1.57
CA PRO A 59 1.34 4.61 1.46
C PRO A 59 1.20 3.92 2.83
N GLY A 60 1.38 4.66 3.93
CA GLY A 60 1.20 4.15 5.28
C GLY A 60 -0.26 3.89 5.65
N ILE A 61 -0.46 2.85 6.47
CA ILE A 61 -1.73 2.59 7.14
C ILE A 61 -2.07 3.76 8.09
N ARG A 62 -3.29 4.29 8.01
CA ARG A 62 -3.78 5.32 8.91
C ARG A 62 -4.67 4.66 9.96
N VAL A 63 -4.17 4.56 11.18
CA VAL A 63 -4.91 3.96 12.29
C VAL A 63 -5.15 5.00 13.36
N CYS A 64 -6.41 5.13 13.78
CA CYS A 64 -6.81 6.00 14.88
C CYS A 64 -6.61 5.25 16.20
N LEU A 65 -5.36 4.92 16.51
CA LEU A 65 -5.01 4.54 17.88
C LEU A 65 -5.07 5.82 18.73
N GLY A 66 -5.62 5.73 19.94
CA GLY A 66 -5.51 6.84 20.88
C GLY A 66 -4.05 7.29 21.05
N ASP A 67 -3.84 8.46 21.64
CA ASP A 67 -2.51 9.06 21.84
C ASP A 67 -1.64 8.30 22.87
N SER A 68 -1.91 7.00 23.09
CA SER A 68 -1.26 6.15 24.08
C SER A 68 0.22 5.90 23.77
N GLY A 69 0.62 6.02 22.50
CA GLY A 69 1.99 5.72 22.06
C GLY A 69 2.42 4.27 22.34
N ASP A 70 1.49 3.41 22.74
CA ASP A 70 1.80 2.07 23.19
C ASP A 70 1.95 1.13 21.99
N SER A 71 3.17 0.64 21.79
CA SER A 71 3.51 -0.32 20.73
C SER A 71 2.65 -1.59 20.78
N ILE A 72 2.15 -1.99 21.95
CA ILE A 72 1.34 -3.22 22.07
C ILE A 72 -0.04 -3.07 21.41
N GLU A 73 -0.59 -1.87 21.37
CA GLU A 73 -1.90 -1.61 20.78
C GLU A 73 -1.85 -1.78 19.26
N TYR A 74 -0.72 -1.45 18.63
CA TYR A 74 -0.50 -1.73 17.20
C TYR A 74 -0.41 -3.23 16.90
N PHE A 75 0.18 -4.01 17.81
CA PHE A 75 0.28 -5.46 17.66
C PHE A 75 -1.09 -6.14 17.76
N LYS A 76 -1.90 -5.74 18.75
CA LYS A 76 -3.27 -6.26 18.95
C LYS A 76 -4.22 -5.98 17.79
N MET A 77 -3.92 -4.98 16.96
CA MET A 77 -4.71 -4.67 15.77
C MET A 77 -4.62 -5.76 14.69
N PHE A 78 -3.53 -6.52 14.67
CA PHE A 78 -3.31 -7.61 13.72
C PHE A 78 -3.41 -8.99 14.37
N PHE A 79 -3.27 -9.06 15.69
CA PHE A 79 -3.36 -10.28 16.48
C PHE A 79 -4.49 -10.12 17.51
N ASP A 80 -5.69 -10.53 17.10
CA ASP A 80 -6.84 -10.58 18.00
C ASP A 80 -6.85 -11.87 18.84
N ASP A 81 -7.79 -11.91 19.79
CA ASP A 81 -7.94 -13.04 20.71
C ASP A 81 -8.23 -14.36 19.99
N GLU A 82 -8.89 -14.32 18.82
CA GLU A 82 -9.17 -15.50 18.01
C GLU A 82 -7.88 -16.05 17.39
N MET A 83 -7.02 -15.17 16.86
CA MET A 83 -5.69 -15.53 16.35
C MET A 83 -4.81 -16.11 17.44
N PHE A 84 -4.81 -15.51 18.65
CA PHE A 84 -4.07 -16.08 19.78
C PHE A 84 -4.60 -17.46 20.16
N LEU A 85 -5.93 -17.61 20.24
CA LEU A 85 -6.55 -18.89 20.58
C LEU A 85 -6.22 -19.96 19.53
N PHE A 86 -6.19 -19.59 18.25
CA PHE A 86 -5.77 -20.48 17.18
C PHE A 86 -4.30 -20.91 17.36
N ILE A 87 -3.39 -19.98 17.58
CA ILE A 87 -1.95 -20.29 17.78
C ILE A 87 -1.76 -21.22 18.98
N VAL A 88 -2.41 -20.91 20.11
CA VAL A 88 -2.31 -21.72 21.33
C VAL A 88 -2.82 -23.14 21.10
N ARG A 89 -3.95 -23.29 20.39
CA ARG A 89 -4.51 -24.61 20.05
C ARG A 89 -3.62 -25.44 19.12
N GLN A 90 -2.80 -24.80 18.29
CA GLN A 90 -1.88 -25.49 17.38
C GLN A 90 -0.58 -25.92 18.06
N MET A 91 -0.32 -25.47 19.29
CA MET A 91 0.89 -25.77 20.06
C MET A 91 0.70 -26.85 21.14
N ASP A 92 -0.53 -27.29 21.37
CA ASP A 92 -0.89 -28.52 22.13
C ASP A 92 -0.89 -29.75 21.21
#